data_AF-A0A923L8W3-F1
#
_entry.id   AF-A0A923L8W3-F1
#
_cell.length_a   1.000
_cell.length_b   1.000
_cell.length_c   1.000
_cell.angle_alpha   90.00
_cell.angle_beta   90.00
_cell.angle_gamma   90.00
#
_symmetry.space_group_name_H-M   'P 1'
#
loop_
_entity.id
_entity.type
_entity.pdbx_description
1 polymer ?
#
loop_
_entity_poly.entity_id
_entity_poly.type
_entity_poly.pdbx_seq_one_letter_code
_entity_poly.pdbx_strand_id
1 'polypeptide(L)'
;MGISEIIFFMIIYSGLFLFIIQIIPSNNRVLFYVKSASLVLLYLMISSILWLSYKAEEVHINEHSGNEPISYTGEAVLMIGFFGIYTIILLTLGYLLKRKKHSYFLSIFSK
;
A
#
# COMPACT_ATOMS: atom_id res chain seq x y z
N MET A 1 -1.27 15.50 -10.59
CA MET A 1 -1.52 14.05 -10.41
C MET A 1 -3.01 13.74 -10.54
N GLY A 2 -3.37 12.95 -11.53
CA GLY A 2 -4.73 12.52 -11.83
C GLY A 2 -5.18 11.29 -11.04
N ILE A 3 -6.50 11.09 -11.01
CA ILE A 3 -7.16 9.95 -10.35
C ILE A 3 -6.68 8.61 -10.94
N SER A 4 -6.38 8.58 -12.24
CA SER A 4 -5.87 7.39 -12.94
C SER A 4 -4.52 6.91 -12.40
N GLU A 5 -3.59 7.82 -12.12
CA GLU A 5 -2.25 7.50 -11.59
C GLU A 5 -2.35 6.94 -10.18
N ILE A 6 -3.21 7.53 -9.35
CA ILE A 6 -3.54 7.05 -8.00
C ILE A 6 -4.06 5.61 -8.07
N ILE A 7 -5.04 5.33 -8.94
CA ILE A 7 -5.61 3.99 -9.10
C ILE A 7 -4.53 2.99 -9.52
N PHE A 8 -3.66 3.37 -10.47
CA PHE A 8 -2.53 2.53 -10.88
C PHE A 8 -1.61 2.17 -9.72
N PHE A 9 -1.22 3.14 -8.90
CA PHE A 9 -0.40 2.89 -7.71
C PHE A 9 -1.09 1.96 -6.71
N MET A 10 -2.40 2.14 -6.49
CA MET A 10 -3.16 1.28 -5.57
C MET A 10 -3.25 -0.18 -6.05
N ILE A 11 -3.40 -0.40 -7.36
CA ILE A 11 -3.45 -1.75 -7.95
C ILE A 11 -2.07 -2.43 -7.83
N ILE A 12 -1.00 -1.73 -8.23
CA ILE A 12 0.37 -2.26 -8.15
C ILE A 12 0.72 -2.59 -6.70
N TYR A 13 0.42 -1.66 -5.78
CA TYR A 13 0.62 -1.86 -4.36
C TYR A 13 -0.12 -3.09 -3.83
N SER A 14 -1.39 -3.29 -4.20
CA SER A 14 -2.18 -4.45 -3.81
C SER A 14 -1.58 -5.77 -4.29
N GLY A 15 -1.11 -5.81 -5.55
CA GLY A 15 -0.45 -6.98 -6.11
C GLY A 15 0.82 -7.33 -5.32
N LEU A 16 1.69 -6.36 -5.08
CA LEU A 16 2.92 -6.54 -4.30
C LEU A 16 2.63 -6.95 -2.85
N PHE A 17 1.63 -6.33 -2.25
CA PHE A 17 1.20 -6.61 -0.89
C PHE A 17 0.71 -8.06 -0.74
N LEU A 18 -0.20 -8.50 -1.62
CA LEU A 18 -0.71 -9.86 -1.62
C LEU A 18 0.39 -10.88 -1.91
N PHE A 19 1.30 -10.56 -2.84
CA PHE A 19 2.47 -11.38 -3.14
C PHE A 19 3.35 -11.61 -1.90
N ILE A 20 3.75 -10.54 -1.20
CA ILE A 20 4.53 -10.62 0.05
C ILE A 20 3.75 -11.41 1.11
N ILE A 21 2.43 -11.23 1.19
CA ILE A 21 1.60 -11.95 2.15
C ILE A 21 1.58 -13.45 1.90
N GLN A 22 1.51 -13.89 0.64
CA GLN A 22 1.33 -15.28 0.26
C GLN A 22 2.64 -16.06 0.17
N ILE A 23 3.73 -15.42 -0.27
CA ILE A 23 4.97 -16.13 -0.60
C ILE A 23 5.80 -16.52 0.64
N ILE A 24 5.67 -15.79 1.75
CA ILE A 24 6.45 -16.05 2.96
C ILE A 24 5.63 -16.91 3.95
N PRO A 25 5.92 -18.21 4.07
CA PRO A 25 5.26 -19.07 5.05
C PRO A 25 5.61 -18.60 6.47
N SER A 26 4.60 -18.44 7.31
CA SER A 26 4.76 -17.88 8.67
C SER A 26 5.09 -18.92 9.73
N ASN A 27 5.53 -20.12 9.34
CA ASN A 27 5.83 -21.16 10.33
C ASN A 27 7.08 -20.82 11.16
N ASN A 28 7.93 -19.91 10.67
CA ASN A 28 9.11 -19.42 11.38
C ASN A 28 8.89 -17.97 11.86
N ARG A 29 9.19 -17.71 13.14
CA ARG A 29 9.13 -16.37 13.75
C ARG A 29 9.99 -15.36 12.99
N VAL A 30 11.17 -15.76 12.50
CA VAL A 30 12.06 -14.88 11.73
C VAL A 30 11.39 -14.42 10.43
N LEU A 31 10.79 -15.35 9.69
CA LEU A 31 10.09 -15.05 8.43
C LEU A 31 8.87 -14.14 8.64
N PHE A 32 8.19 -14.26 9.79
CA PHE A 32 7.10 -13.36 10.16
C PHE A 32 7.59 -11.91 10.35
N TYR A 33 8.72 -11.71 11.02
CA TYR A 33 9.31 -10.38 11.20
C TYR A 33 9.79 -9.78 9.88
N VAL A 34 10.49 -10.57 9.04
CA VAL A 34 10.94 -10.13 7.71
C VAL A 34 9.75 -9.69 6.87
N LYS A 35 8.69 -10.49 6.82
CA LYS A 35 7.46 -10.16 6.12
C LYS A 35 6.84 -8.85 6.62
N SER A 36 6.71 -8.69 7.93
CA SER A 36 6.14 -7.48 8.54
C SER A 36 6.98 -6.25 8.20
N ALA A 37 8.31 -6.36 8.29
CA ALA A 37 9.24 -5.30 7.92
C ALA A 37 9.12 -4.93 6.42
N SER A 38 9.01 -5.92 5.53
CA SER A 38 8.80 -5.66 4.10
C SER A 38 7.49 -4.92 3.82
N LEU A 39 6.40 -5.24 4.52
CA LEU A 39 5.12 -4.55 4.35
C LEU A 39 5.17 -3.10 4.85
N VAL A 40 5.85 -2.85 5.98
CA VAL A 40 6.08 -1.50 6.50
C VAL A 40 6.94 -0.70 5.51
N LEU A 41 8.02 -1.28 5.01
CA LEU A 41 8.91 -0.64 4.04
C LEU A 41 8.16 -0.31 2.74
N LEU A 42 7.33 -1.23 2.24
CA LEU A 42 6.49 -0.98 1.07
C LEU A 42 5.52 0.18 1.29
N TYR A 43 4.87 0.25 2.46
CA TYR A 43 3.99 1.36 2.80
C TYR A 43 4.72 2.72 2.84
N LEU A 44 5.89 2.77 3.47
CA LEU A 44 6.71 4.00 3.54
C LEU A 44 7.19 4.43 2.16
N MET A 45 7.61 3.48 1.32
CA MET A 45 8.06 3.75 -0.04
C MET A 45 6.93 4.39 -0.88
N ILE A 46 5.74 3.80 -0.90
CA ILE A 46 4.61 4.36 -1.66
C ILE A 46 4.16 5.70 -1.10
N SER A 47 4.10 5.85 0.22
CA SER A 47 3.74 7.13 0.86
C SER A 47 4.73 8.24 0.49
N SER A 48 6.02 7.92 0.40
CA SER A 48 7.06 8.86 -0.02
C SER A 48 6.91 9.24 -1.49
N ILE A 49 6.60 8.27 -2.37
CA ILE A 49 6.32 8.53 -3.78
C ILE A 49 5.13 9.48 -3.92
N LEU A 50 4.01 9.21 -3.22
CA LEU A 50 2.82 10.07 -3.25
C LEU A 50 3.17 11.50 -2.82
N TRP A 51 3.88 11.66 -1.70
CA TRP A 51 4.30 12.98 -1.22
C TRP A 51 5.14 13.73 -2.26
N LEU A 52 6.16 13.08 -2.81
CA LEU A 52 7.05 13.67 -3.80
C LEU A 52 6.31 14.01 -5.09
N SER A 53 5.37 13.19 -5.55
CA SER A 53 4.54 13.47 -6.72
C SER A 53 3.69 14.72 -6.53
N TYR A 54 3.05 14.90 -5.37
CA TYR A 54 2.30 16.12 -5.08
C TYR A 54 3.20 17.36 -5.01
N LYS A 55 4.38 17.25 -4.39
CA LYS A 55 5.33 18.37 -4.32
C LYS A 55 5.93 18.72 -5.68
N ALA A 56 6.19 17.74 -6.53
CA ALA A 56 6.65 17.98 -7.89
C ALA A 56 5.60 18.72 -8.73
N GLU A 57 4.32 18.34 -8.60
CA GLU A 57 3.21 19.05 -9.28
C GLU A 57 3.04 20.49 -8.77
N GLU A 58 3.13 20.69 -7.44
CA GLU A 58 3.06 22.00 -6.80
C GLU A 58 4.14 22.95 -7.36
N VAL A 59 5.38 22.47 -7.43
CA VAL A 59 6.51 23.23 -8.00
C VAL A 59 6.27 23.52 -9.48
N HIS A 60 5.89 22.51 -10.27
CA HIS A 60 5.67 22.66 -11.70
C HIS A 60 4.61 23.73 -12.01
N ILE A 61 3.47 23.73 -11.30
CA ILE A 61 2.41 24.72 -11.50
C ILE A 61 2.82 26.10 -11.01
N ASN A 62 3.44 26.20 -9.82
CA ASN A 62 3.81 27.50 -9.25
C ASN A 62 4.90 28.21 -10.05
N GLU A 63 5.83 27.47 -10.65
CA GLU A 63 6.90 28.05 -11.45
C GLU A 63 6.47 28.41 -12.89
N HIS A 64 5.47 27.73 -13.45
CA HIS A 64 5.14 27.85 -14.89
C HIS A 64 3.77 28.47 -15.19
N SER A 65 2.88 28.61 -14.20
CA SER A 65 1.51 29.07 -14.47
C SER A 65 1.35 30.59 -14.51
N GLY A 66 2.27 31.35 -13.91
CA GLY A 66 2.13 32.81 -13.75
C GLY A 66 0.98 33.24 -12.83
N ASN A 67 0.33 32.29 -12.15
CA ASN A 67 -0.73 32.52 -11.18
C ASN A 67 -0.16 32.62 -9.76
N GLU A 68 -1.02 33.00 -8.81
CA GLU A 68 -0.66 32.94 -7.39
C GLU A 68 -0.30 31.50 -6.98
N PRO A 69 0.70 31.33 -6.09
CA PRO A 69 1.17 30.02 -5.70
C PRO A 69 0.08 29.24 -4.96
N ILE A 70 -0.13 27.99 -5.39
CA ILE A 70 -1.02 27.03 -4.77
C ILE A 70 -0.23 26.02 -3.95
N SER A 71 -0.87 25.39 -2.96
CA SER A 71 -0.25 24.30 -2.21
C SER A 71 -1.10 23.04 -2.24
N TYR A 72 -0.47 21.90 -2.52
CA TYR A 72 -1.13 20.58 -2.51
C TYR A 72 -0.84 19.77 -1.25
N THR A 73 -0.37 20.43 -0.19
CA THR A 73 0.03 19.75 1.05
C THR A 73 -1.15 19.04 1.71
N GLY A 74 -2.32 19.68 1.72
CA GLY A 74 -3.53 19.12 2.33
C GLY A 74 -4.01 17.87 1.59
N GLU A 75 -4.07 17.94 0.27
CA GLU A 75 -4.43 16.86 -0.63
C GLU A 75 -3.46 15.68 -0.48
N ALA A 76 -2.16 15.95 -0.41
CA ALA A 76 -1.14 14.92 -0.19
C ALA A 76 -1.34 14.19 1.15
N VAL A 77 -1.56 14.93 2.24
CA VAL A 77 -1.80 14.34 3.57
C VAL A 77 -3.09 13.51 3.59
N LEU A 78 -4.17 14.03 3.01
CA LEU A 78 -5.44 13.30 2.91
C LEU A 78 -5.27 12.00 2.12
N MET A 79 -4.57 12.05 0.98
CA MET A 79 -4.32 10.86 0.16
C MET A 79 -3.47 9.82 0.87
N ILE A 80 -2.41 10.24 1.57
CA ILE A 80 -1.61 9.32 2.39
C ILE A 80 -2.46 8.71 3.53
N GLY A 81 -3.35 9.50 4.12
CA GLY A 81 -4.33 9.03 5.11
C GLY A 81 -5.27 7.95 4.55
N PHE A 82 -5.91 8.22 3.40
CA PHE A 82 -6.75 7.23 2.71
C PHE A 82 -5.96 5.98 2.31
N PHE A 83 -4.72 6.15 1.86
CA PHE A 83 -3.83 5.04 1.55
C PHE A 83 -3.52 4.19 2.79
N GLY A 84 -3.31 4.82 3.95
CA GLY A 84 -3.17 4.12 5.23
C GLY A 84 -4.39 3.28 5.60
N ILE A 85 -5.60 3.84 5.44
CA ILE A 85 -6.86 3.09 5.64
C ILE A 85 -6.93 1.91 4.67
N TYR A 86 -6.57 2.12 3.39
CA TYR A 86 -6.54 1.07 2.38
C TYR A 86 -5.58 -0.07 2.74
N THR A 87 -4.39 0.26 3.26
CA THR A 87 -3.43 -0.73 3.77
C THR A 87 -4.00 -1.57 4.91
N ILE A 88 -4.76 -0.96 5.84
CA ILE A 88 -5.42 -1.68 6.94
C ILE A 88 -6.47 -2.67 6.41
N ILE A 89 -7.25 -2.25 5.41
CA ILE A 89 -8.23 -3.13 4.74
C ILE A 89 -7.51 -4.32 4.09
N LEU A 90 -6.42 -4.07 3.37
CA LEU A 90 -5.60 -5.11 2.74
C LEU A 90 -4.99 -6.08 3.76
N LEU A 91 -4.49 -5.59 4.90
CA LEU A 91 -3.99 -6.44 6.00
C LEU A 91 -5.09 -7.37 6.53
N THR A 92 -6.29 -6.83 6.73
CA THR A 92 -7.45 -7.59 7.20
C THR A 92 -7.84 -8.67 6.18
N LEU A 93 -7.92 -8.32 4.89
CA LEU A 93 -8.20 -9.26 3.82
C LEU A 93 -7.12 -10.36 3.72
N GLY A 94 -5.85 -9.98 3.77
CA GLY A 94 -4.72 -10.92 3.76
C GLY A 94 -4.77 -11.92 4.92
N TYR A 95 -5.17 -11.46 6.10
CA TYR A 95 -5.40 -12.34 7.27
C TYR A 95 -6.56 -13.31 7.03
N LEU A 96 -7.72 -12.82 6.57
CA LEU A 96 -8.90 -13.64 6.30
C LEU A 96 -8.63 -14.72 5.24
N LEU A 97 -7.93 -14.37 4.16
CA LEU A 97 -7.57 -15.32 3.09
C LEU A 97 -6.68 -16.45 3.61
N LYS A 98 -5.72 -16.11 4.47
CA LYS A 98 -4.82 -17.11 5.06
C LYS A 98 -5.54 -18.07 6.01
N ARG A 99 -6.50 -17.58 6.80
CA ARG A 99 -7.33 -18.40 7.68
C ARG A 99 -8.15 -19.43 6.89
N LYS A 100 -8.75 -19.03 5.75
CA LYS A 100 -9.51 -19.93 4.87
C LYS A 100 -8.64 -21.05 4.28
N LYS A 101 -7.41 -20.73 3.85
CA LYS A 101 -6.46 -21.72 3.31
C LYS A 101 -6.11 -22.81 4.34
N HIS A 102 -5.90 -22.42 5.60
CA HIS A 102 -5.61 -23.37 6.68
C HIS A 102 -6.82 -24.28 7.00
N SER A 103 -8.04 -23.76 6.92
CA SER A 103 -9.27 -24.54 7.14
C SER A 103 -9.51 -25.58 6.04
N TYR A 104 -9.28 -25.23 4.78
CA TYR A 104 -9.42 -26.17 3.65
C TYR A 104 -8.44 -27.33 3.74
N PHE A 105 -7.18 -27.04 4.07
CA PHE A 105 -6.16 -28.07 4.24
C PHE A 105 -6.54 -29.10 5.31
N LEU A 106 -6.98 -28.67 6.49
CA LEU A 106 -7.45 -29.57 7.56
C LEU A 106 -8.65 -30.44 7.13
N SER A 107 -9.56 -29.91 6.31
CA SER A 107 -10.72 -30.69 5.83
C SER A 107 -10.36 -31.82 4.86
N ILE A 108 -9.24 -31.69 4.13
CA ILE A 108 -8.74 -32.72 3.20
C ILE A 108 -8.09 -33.88 3.96
N PHE A 109 -7.39 -33.61 5.07
CA PHE A 109 -6.71 -34.63 5.88
C PHE A 109 -7.62 -35.33 6.91
N SER A 110 -8.87 -34.89 7.04
CA SER A 110 -9.86 -35.46 7.98
C SER A 110 -10.82 -36.48 7.32
N LYS A 111 -10.57 -36.86 6.06
CA LYS A 111 -11.26 -37.93 5.34
C LYS A 111 -10.28 -39.06 5.06
#